data_AF-A0A7S3RNR4-F1
#
_entry.id   AF-A0A7S3RNR4-F1
#
_cell.length_a   1.000
_cell.length_b   1.000
_cell.length_c   1.000
_cell.angle_alpha   90.00
_cell.angle_beta   90.00
_cell.angle_gamma   90.00
#
_symmetry.space_group_name_H-M   'P 1'
#
loop_
_entity.id
_entity.type
_entity.pdbx_description
1 polymer ?
#
loop_
_entity_poly.entity_id
_entity_poly.type
_entity_poly.pdbx_seq_one_letter_code
_entity_poly.pdbx_strand_id
1 'polypeptide(L)'
;MGCLVKVSGVVTRRSSVFPQLKVCRYNCTNCGYVLGPFSVSGPEPKMSGHVCPSCQAKGPYVLNTEQTVYCNYQKVTLQESPGSVPAGRLPRHKEVILTWDLIDTVRPGEEVEVTGVYNTSFDSEMNRKTGFPVFSTSVEANHVQRKDEADRNSLTEDEEREIQRLAKDPQIRQKILRSVAPSIHGHSNIKMAIALSMFGGQCKDVSSKHRIRGDINVLLLGDPGTAKSQFLKYVEKTAPRAIYTTGQGATAVGLTASVHKEPVTREWTL
;
A
#
# COMPACT_ATOMS: atom_id res chain seq x y z
N MET A 1 13.24 -6.22 -18.50
CA MET A 1 14.12 -5.58 -17.51
C MET A 1 14.20 -4.11 -17.86
N GLY A 2 14.12 -3.22 -16.87
CA GLY A 2 14.16 -1.77 -17.12
C GLY A 2 12.88 -1.20 -17.77
N CYS A 3 11.80 -1.99 -17.79
CA CYS A 3 10.51 -1.53 -18.29
C CYS A 3 9.69 -0.96 -17.14
N LEU A 4 8.88 0.05 -17.45
CA LEU A 4 7.86 0.54 -16.54
C LEU A 4 6.76 -0.53 -16.44
N VAL A 5 6.46 -0.96 -15.22
CA VAL A 5 5.43 -1.94 -14.90
C VAL A 5 4.43 -1.32 -13.95
N LYS A 6 3.19 -1.78 -14.07
CA LYS A 6 2.09 -1.44 -13.18
C LYS A 6 1.64 -2.72 -12.47
N VAL A 7 1.72 -2.74 -11.14
CA VAL A 7 1.45 -3.92 -10.32
C VAL A 7 0.49 -3.54 -9.21
N SER A 8 -0.55 -4.34 -9.00
CA SER A 8 -1.49 -4.19 -7.90
C SER A 8 -1.33 -5.32 -6.88
N GLY A 9 -1.60 -5.01 -5.61
CA GLY A 9 -1.56 -5.99 -4.54
C GLY A 9 -1.80 -5.39 -3.16
N VAL A 10 -1.75 -6.25 -2.15
CA VAL A 10 -1.89 -5.88 -0.74
C VAL A 10 -0.51 -5.77 -0.10
N VAL A 11 -0.27 -4.69 0.61
CA VAL A 11 0.97 -4.51 1.37
C VAL A 11 0.96 -5.44 2.58
N THR A 12 1.92 -6.35 2.69
CA THR A 12 2.00 -7.28 3.84
C THR A 12 3.03 -6.87 4.86
N ARG A 13 4.16 -6.33 4.40
CA ARG A 13 5.26 -5.90 5.26
C ARG A 13 5.80 -4.57 4.79
N ARG A 14 6.23 -3.76 5.76
CA ARG A 14 6.88 -2.48 5.54
C ARG A 14 8.07 -2.38 6.48
N SER A 15 9.25 -2.11 5.96
CA SER A 15 10.44 -1.87 6.78
C SER A 15 10.39 -0.48 7.42
N SER A 16 11.22 -0.27 8.43
CA SER A 16 11.61 1.07 8.88
C SER A 16 12.25 1.86 7.73
N VAL A 17 12.27 3.19 7.87
CA VAL A 17 12.92 4.08 6.90
C VAL A 17 14.41 4.13 7.18
N PHE A 18 15.23 3.89 6.16
CA PHE A 18 16.68 3.94 6.24
C PHE A 18 17.23 5.02 5.29
N PRO A 19 18.32 5.71 5.64
CA PRO A 19 19.02 6.58 4.70
C PRO A 19 19.87 5.75 3.74
N GLN A 20 19.69 5.93 2.43
CA GLN A 20 20.51 5.33 1.38
C GLN A 20 21.38 6.42 0.73
N LEU A 21 22.66 6.11 0.49
CA LEU A 21 23.56 6.99 -0.25
C LEU A 21 23.14 7.06 -1.73
N LYS A 22 22.84 8.27 -2.23
CA LYS A 22 22.51 8.48 -3.65
C LYS A 22 23.67 9.14 -4.40
N VAL A 23 24.26 10.15 -3.79
CA VAL A 23 25.43 10.86 -4.36
C VAL A 23 26.54 10.85 -3.33
N CYS A 24 27.67 10.25 -3.71
CA CYS A 24 28.86 10.19 -2.89
C CYS A 24 29.91 11.19 -3.33
N ARG A 25 30.54 11.82 -2.34
CA ARG A 25 31.80 12.54 -2.49
C ARG A 25 32.84 11.91 -1.58
N TYR A 26 34.09 11.98 -1.99
CA TYR A 26 35.19 11.36 -1.27
C TYR A 26 36.34 12.33 -1.09
N ASN A 27 36.98 12.28 0.07
CA ASN A 27 38.19 13.05 0.35
C ASN A 27 39.42 12.19 0.03
N CYS A 28 40.34 12.73 -0.76
CA CYS A 28 41.66 12.12 -0.95
C CYS A 28 42.50 12.31 0.32
N THR A 29 42.99 11.21 0.89
CA THR A 29 43.84 11.27 2.11
C THR A 29 45.21 11.89 1.86
N ASN A 30 45.73 11.82 0.63
CA ASN A 30 47.06 12.36 0.31
C ASN A 30 47.09 13.88 0.10
N CYS A 31 46.01 14.49 -0.40
CA CYS A 31 45.98 15.91 -0.75
C CYS A 31 44.77 16.69 -0.23
N GLY A 32 43.80 16.04 0.40
CA GLY A 32 42.58 16.67 0.91
C GLY A 32 41.55 17.07 -0.17
N TYR A 33 41.83 16.84 -1.46
CA TYR A 33 40.92 17.18 -2.54
C TYR A 33 39.63 16.35 -2.48
N VAL A 34 38.48 16.99 -2.73
CA VAL A 34 37.17 16.33 -2.73
C VAL A 34 36.84 15.84 -4.15
N LEU A 35 36.73 14.52 -4.32
CA LEU A 35 36.30 13.86 -5.54
C LEU A 35 34.78 13.67 -5.56
N GLY A 36 34.19 13.78 -6.75
CA GLY A 36 32.78 13.56 -7.01
C GLY A 36 32.16 14.68 -7.84
N PRO A 37 30.83 14.66 -8.06
CA PRO A 37 29.84 13.72 -7.49
C PRO A 37 29.82 12.36 -8.20
N PHE A 38 29.71 11.27 -7.43
CA PHE A 38 29.48 9.91 -7.95
C PHE A 38 28.07 9.43 -7.58
N SER A 39 27.27 9.04 -8.58
CA SER A 39 25.95 8.44 -8.34
C SER A 39 26.09 6.97 -7.96
N VAL A 40 25.45 6.57 -6.86
CA VAL A 40 25.45 5.19 -6.38
C VAL A 40 24.14 4.52 -6.77
N SER A 41 24.24 3.48 -7.58
CA SER A 41 23.08 2.70 -8.07
C SER A 41 22.91 1.36 -7.32
N GLY A 42 23.74 1.10 -6.30
CA GLY A 42 23.80 -0.19 -5.61
C GLY A 42 23.99 -0.07 -4.09
N PRO A 43 24.03 -1.20 -3.36
CA PRO A 43 24.13 -1.21 -1.91
C PRO A 43 25.48 -0.69 -1.38
N GLU A 44 26.54 -0.79 -2.19
CA GLU A 44 27.87 -0.31 -1.82
C GLU A 44 28.39 0.71 -2.83
N PRO A 45 28.99 1.82 -2.35
CA PRO A 45 29.56 2.81 -3.21
C PRO A 45 30.93 2.31 -3.68
N LYS A 46 30.98 1.69 -4.86
CA LYS A 46 32.22 1.18 -5.47
C LYS A 46 33.07 2.34 -5.95
N MET A 47 34.09 2.71 -5.19
CA MET A 47 35.13 3.64 -5.63
C MET A 47 36.38 2.88 -6.05
N SER A 48 36.25 2.06 -7.09
CA SER A 48 37.35 1.27 -7.64
C SER A 48 37.82 1.87 -8.96
N GLY A 49 39.03 2.41 -9.00
CA GLY A 49 39.71 2.79 -10.24
C GLY A 49 39.79 4.30 -10.54
N HIS A 50 39.23 5.16 -9.69
CA HIS A 50 39.37 6.61 -9.87
C HIS A 50 40.72 7.13 -9.35
N VAL A 51 41.35 8.00 -10.13
CA VAL A 51 42.60 8.68 -9.80
C VAL A 51 42.28 10.09 -9.31
N CYS A 52 42.98 10.56 -8.28
CA CYS A 52 42.77 11.91 -7.77
C CYS A 52 43.19 12.96 -8.83
N PRO A 53 42.30 13.89 -9.22
CA PRO A 53 42.67 14.94 -10.17
C PRO A 53 43.81 15.84 -9.68
N SER A 54 43.94 16.02 -8.36
CA SER A 54 44.93 16.93 -7.78
C SER A 54 46.31 16.32 -7.60
N CYS A 55 46.42 15.06 -7.14
CA CYS A 55 47.71 14.44 -6.83
C CYS A 55 48.05 13.21 -7.68
N GLN A 56 47.17 12.85 -8.63
CA GLN A 56 47.31 11.69 -9.52
C GLN A 56 47.53 10.33 -8.82
N ALA A 57 47.33 10.26 -7.49
CA ALA A 57 47.40 9.03 -6.74
C ALA A 57 46.09 8.22 -6.88
N LYS A 58 46.20 6.89 -6.80
CA LYS A 58 45.08 5.94 -6.89
C LYS A 58 44.32 5.73 -5.57
N GLY A 59 44.64 6.48 -4.51
CA GLY A 59 44.02 6.36 -3.19
C GLY A 59 45.06 6.43 -2.06
N PRO A 60 44.63 6.30 -0.79
CA PRO A 60 43.28 5.93 -0.32
C PRO A 60 42.29 7.10 -0.25
N TYR A 61 40.99 6.77 -0.30
CA TYR A 61 39.90 7.74 -0.27
C TYR A 61 38.93 7.44 0.88
N VAL A 62 38.43 8.50 1.53
CA VAL A 62 37.47 8.40 2.64
C VAL A 62 36.17 9.05 2.21
N LEU A 63 35.02 8.44 2.53
CA LEU A 63 33.71 9.00 2.21
C LEU A 63 33.52 10.33 2.97
N ASN A 64 33.14 11.38 2.25
CA ASN A 64 32.84 12.68 2.84
C ASN A 64 31.37 12.77 3.24
N THR A 65 31.07 12.43 4.50
CA THR A 65 29.72 12.44 5.07
C THR A 65 29.02 13.81 5.00
N GLU A 66 29.76 14.92 4.97
CA GLU A 66 29.19 16.28 4.98
C GLU A 66 28.65 16.69 3.60
N GLN A 67 29.32 16.26 2.53
CA GLN A 67 28.96 16.65 1.16
C GLN A 67 28.29 15.53 0.35
N THR A 68 28.03 14.37 0.99
CA THR A 68 27.24 13.27 0.41
C THR A 68 25.75 13.54 0.56
N VAL A 69 24.97 13.18 -0.46
CA VAL A 69 23.50 13.28 -0.43
C VAL A 69 22.90 11.91 -0.14
N TYR A 70 22.08 11.88 0.91
CA TYR A 70 21.28 10.72 1.30
C TYR A 70 19.85 10.87 0.78
N CYS A 71 19.23 9.75 0.43
CA CYS A 71 17.81 9.65 0.14
C CYS A 71 17.14 8.70 1.13
N ASN A 72 15.90 8.98 1.48
CA ASN A 72 15.12 8.04 2.28
C ASN A 72 14.82 6.80 1.44
N TYR A 73 14.92 5.64 2.08
CA TYR A 73 14.76 4.33 1.47
C TYR A 73 13.89 3.45 2.37
N GLN A 74 12.86 2.84 1.77
CA GLN A 74 11.95 1.95 2.47
C GLN A 74 11.63 0.76 1.58
N LYS A 75 11.65 -0.45 2.18
CA LYS A 75 11.25 -1.68 1.50
C LYS A 75 9.83 -2.04 1.89
N VAL A 76 9.04 -2.44 0.89
CA VAL A 76 7.67 -2.87 1.05
C VAL A 76 7.49 -4.22 0.36
N THR A 77 6.86 -5.17 1.03
CA THR A 77 6.48 -6.45 0.42
C THR A 77 5.05 -6.35 -0.07
N LEU A 78 4.87 -6.41 -1.39
CA LEU A 78 3.57 -6.39 -2.06
C LEU A 78 3.18 -7.83 -2.40
N GLN A 79 2.01 -8.26 -1.94
CA GLN A 79 1.45 -9.59 -2.23
C GLN A 79 0.25 -9.48 -3.17
N GLU A 80 0.02 -10.48 -4.02
CA GLU A 80 -1.19 -10.55 -4.85
C GLU A 80 -2.47 -10.43 -3.99
N SER A 81 -3.45 -9.68 -4.49
CA SER A 81 -4.74 -9.53 -3.82
C SER A 81 -5.44 -10.89 -3.70
N PRO A 82 -5.98 -11.26 -2.52
CA PRO A 82 -6.60 -12.58 -2.31
C PRO A 82 -7.69 -12.94 -3.33
N GLY A 83 -8.41 -11.93 -3.85
CA GLY A 83 -9.45 -12.11 -4.87
C GLY A 83 -8.93 -12.44 -6.28
N SER A 84 -7.67 -12.12 -6.60
CA SER A 84 -7.08 -12.41 -7.92
C SER A 84 -6.34 -13.76 -7.98
N VAL A 85 -6.10 -14.39 -6.84
CA VAL A 85 -5.30 -15.62 -6.75
C VAL A 85 -6.17 -16.84 -7.09
N PRO A 86 -5.74 -17.72 -8.02
CA PRO A 86 -6.46 -18.96 -8.30
C PRO A 86 -6.58 -19.86 -7.07
N ALA A 87 -7.75 -20.47 -6.88
CA ALA A 87 -8.00 -21.36 -5.76
C ALA A 87 -6.95 -22.49 -5.67
N GLY A 88 -6.41 -22.73 -4.47
CA GLY A 88 -5.41 -23.75 -4.22
C GLY A 88 -3.97 -23.36 -4.51
N ARG A 89 -3.70 -22.14 -5.01
CA ARG A 89 -2.35 -21.62 -5.21
C ARG A 89 -1.93 -20.69 -4.08
N LEU A 90 -0.65 -20.78 -3.69
CA LEU A 90 -0.06 -19.81 -2.77
C LEU A 90 0.09 -18.44 -3.46
N PRO A 91 -0.32 -17.34 -2.81
CA PRO A 91 -0.17 -15.99 -3.34
C PRO A 91 1.32 -15.65 -3.50
N ARG A 92 1.66 -15.02 -4.62
CA ARG A 92 3.03 -14.53 -4.85
C ARG A 92 3.23 -13.15 -4.24
N HIS A 93 4.48 -12.85 -3.90
CA HIS A 93 4.87 -11.55 -3.41
C HIS A 93 6.11 -11.02 -4.14
N LYS A 94 6.28 -9.70 -4.08
CA LYS A 94 7.43 -9.00 -4.65
C LYS A 94 7.88 -7.87 -3.74
N GLU A 95 9.18 -7.62 -3.74
CA GLU A 95 9.74 -6.45 -3.05
C GLU A 95 9.59 -5.20 -3.93
N VAL A 96 9.01 -4.17 -3.33
CA VAL A 96 8.86 -2.83 -3.87
C VAL A 96 9.74 -1.89 -3.04
N ILE A 97 10.52 -1.07 -3.72
CA ILE A 97 11.40 -0.07 -3.12
C ILE A 97 10.73 1.28 -3.27
N LEU A 98 10.48 1.95 -2.15
CA LEU A 98 10.01 3.34 -2.09
C LEU A 98 11.20 4.23 -1.73
N THR A 99 11.35 5.34 -2.47
CA THR A 99 12.41 6.32 -2.22
C THR A 99 11.83 7.71 -2.09
N TRP A 100 12.58 8.62 -1.45
CA TRP A 100 12.25 10.05 -1.34
C TRP A 100 10.91 10.35 -0.66
N ASP A 101 9.95 10.87 -1.43
CA ASP A 101 8.62 11.33 -1.03
C ASP A 101 7.60 10.19 -0.96
N LEU A 102 7.87 9.07 -1.63
CA LEU A 102 6.99 7.89 -1.62
C LEU A 102 7.05 7.10 -0.31
N ILE A 103 7.99 7.41 0.60
CA ILE A 103 8.08 6.73 1.91
C ILE A 103 6.84 6.98 2.76
N ASP A 104 6.48 6.00 3.60
CA ASP A 104 5.34 6.07 4.53
C ASP A 104 3.97 6.40 3.92
N THR A 105 3.86 6.39 2.59
CA THR A 105 2.59 6.57 1.86
C THR A 105 1.65 5.38 2.02
N VAL A 106 2.21 4.18 2.25
CA VAL A 106 1.46 2.92 2.35
C VAL A 106 1.55 2.30 3.73
N ARG A 107 0.47 1.59 4.11
CA ARG A 107 0.39 0.84 5.38
C ARG A 107 0.14 -0.64 5.11
N PRO A 108 0.66 -1.54 5.98
CA PRO A 108 0.29 -2.96 5.92
C PRO A 108 -1.23 -3.15 5.96
N GLY A 109 -1.73 -4.03 5.09
CA GLY A 109 -3.16 -4.32 4.90
C GLY A 109 -3.84 -3.50 3.81
N GLU A 110 -3.22 -2.42 3.31
CA GLU A 110 -3.80 -1.60 2.24
C GLU A 110 -3.61 -2.25 0.86
N GLU A 111 -4.64 -2.16 0.02
CA GLU A 111 -4.55 -2.53 -1.40
C GLU A 111 -4.05 -1.32 -2.21
N VAL A 112 -2.92 -1.50 -2.87
CA VAL A 112 -2.19 -0.43 -3.55
C VAL A 112 -1.83 -0.86 -4.97
N GLU A 113 -1.73 0.15 -5.82
CA GLU A 113 -1.30 0.03 -7.19
C GLU A 113 0.01 0.80 -7.37
N VAL A 114 1.07 0.09 -7.72
CA VAL A 114 2.42 0.62 -7.84
C VAL A 114 2.79 0.66 -9.31
N THR A 115 3.16 1.86 -9.79
CA THR A 115 3.81 2.04 -11.08
C THR A 115 5.30 2.27 -10.83
N GLY A 116 6.15 1.46 -11.43
CA GLY A 116 7.58 1.48 -11.15
C GLY A 116 8.41 0.75 -12.20
N VAL A 117 9.72 0.79 -12.05
CA VAL A 117 10.65 0.13 -12.97
C VAL A 117 11.02 -1.25 -12.42
N TYR A 118 10.87 -2.29 -13.24
CA TYR A 118 11.26 -3.64 -12.87
C TYR A 118 12.78 -3.81 -13.00
N ASN A 119 13.45 -3.87 -11.85
CA ASN A 119 14.89 -3.95 -11.72
C ASN A 119 15.35 -5.32 -11.23
N THR A 120 16.57 -5.67 -11.62
CA THR A 120 17.21 -6.91 -11.20
C THR A 120 18.61 -6.63 -10.71
N SER A 121 18.91 -7.11 -9.51
CA SER A 121 20.23 -7.03 -8.92
C SER A 121 20.87 -8.41 -8.89
N PHE A 122 22.16 -8.46 -9.17
CA PHE A 122 22.94 -9.66 -8.98
C PHE A 122 23.20 -9.85 -7.48
N ASP A 123 22.75 -10.98 -6.94
CA ASP A 123 23.00 -11.35 -5.55
C ASP A 123 24.04 -12.47 -5.51
N SER A 124 25.26 -12.12 -5.06
CA SER A 124 26.37 -13.06 -4.94
C SER A 124 26.14 -14.13 -3.87
N GLU A 125 25.35 -13.85 -2.83
CA GLU A 125 25.08 -14.81 -1.77
C GLU A 125 24.05 -15.84 -2.19
N MET A 126 23.00 -15.41 -2.89
CA MET A 126 21.98 -16.31 -3.42
C MET A 126 22.59 -17.31 -4.40
N ASN A 127 23.48 -16.84 -5.29
CA ASN A 127 24.17 -17.66 -6.29
C ASN A 127 25.07 -18.73 -5.67
N ARG A 128 25.74 -18.43 -4.54
CA ARG A 128 26.54 -19.43 -3.82
C ARG A 128 25.68 -20.52 -3.19
N LYS A 129 24.44 -20.20 -2.80
CA LYS A 129 23.52 -21.16 -2.18
C LYS A 129 22.79 -22.04 -3.19
N THR A 130 22.36 -21.47 -4.32
CA THR A 130 21.57 -22.19 -5.32
C THR A 130 22.41 -22.87 -6.40
N GLY A 131 23.70 -22.51 -6.56
CA GLY A 131 24.59 -23.11 -7.57
C GLY A 131 24.29 -22.68 -9.01
N PHE A 132 23.31 -21.79 -9.20
CA PHE A 132 22.92 -21.20 -10.48
C PHE A 132 22.85 -19.67 -10.35
N PRO A 133 23.12 -18.91 -11.42
CA PRO A 133 23.00 -17.46 -11.42
C PRO A 133 21.53 -17.04 -11.34
N VAL A 134 21.06 -16.79 -10.11
CA VAL A 134 19.74 -16.24 -9.79
C VAL A 134 19.88 -14.73 -9.58
N PHE A 135 19.07 -13.97 -10.31
CA PHE A 135 18.98 -12.53 -10.09
C PHE A 135 17.87 -12.24 -9.10
N SER A 136 18.18 -11.44 -8.07
CA SER A 136 17.13 -10.86 -7.24
C SER A 136 16.39 -9.80 -8.06
N THR A 137 15.10 -9.66 -7.80
CA THR A 137 14.19 -8.89 -8.64
C THR A 137 13.30 -8.05 -7.76
N SER A 138 13.33 -6.74 -7.97
CA SER A 138 12.59 -5.74 -7.20
C SER A 138 11.95 -4.72 -8.13
N VAL A 139 10.92 -4.04 -7.64
CA VAL A 139 10.28 -2.93 -8.36
C VAL A 139 10.66 -1.63 -7.67
N GLU A 140 11.33 -0.73 -8.39
CA GLU A 140 11.58 0.63 -7.89
C GLU A 140 10.36 1.49 -8.21
N ALA A 141 9.63 1.92 -7.18
CA ALA A 141 8.39 2.65 -7.36
C ALA A 141 8.66 4.08 -7.86
N ASN A 142 7.89 4.50 -8.85
CA ASN A 142 7.83 5.87 -9.34
C ASN A 142 6.54 6.57 -8.91
N HIS A 143 5.45 5.82 -8.80
CA HIS A 143 4.17 6.31 -8.32
C HIS A 143 3.44 5.20 -7.57
N VAL A 144 2.80 5.57 -6.47
CA VAL A 144 1.97 4.66 -5.67
C VAL A 144 0.59 5.27 -5.53
N GLN A 145 -0.42 4.54 -5.99
CA GLN A 145 -1.82 4.92 -5.89
C GLN A 145 -2.51 3.95 -4.94
N ARG A 146 -3.09 4.48 -3.86
CA ARG A 146 -3.96 3.69 -2.98
C ARG A 146 -5.32 3.54 -3.66
N LYS A 147 -5.84 2.32 -3.70
CA LYS A 147 -7.15 2.06 -4.32
C LYS A 147 -8.26 2.90 -3.67
N ASP A 148 -8.17 3.09 -2.35
CA ASP A 148 -9.07 3.95 -1.55
C ASP A 148 -9.02 5.44 -1.92
N GLU A 149 -7.90 5.94 -2.47
CA GLU A 149 -7.72 7.36 -2.82
C GLU A 149 -8.11 7.67 -4.27
N ALA A 150 -7.97 6.69 -5.17
CA ALA A 150 -8.43 6.81 -6.54
C ALA A 150 -9.93 7.17 -6.60
N ASP A 151 -10.73 6.55 -5.73
CA ASP A 151 -12.18 6.77 -5.65
C ASP A 151 -12.58 8.14 -5.04
N ARG A 152 -11.67 8.80 -4.29
CA ARG A 152 -11.97 10.09 -3.63
C ARG A 152 -11.62 11.31 -4.49
N ASN A 153 -10.63 11.18 -5.37
CA ASN A 153 -10.03 12.31 -6.08
C ASN A 153 -10.50 12.47 -7.54
N SER A 154 -11.49 11.71 -7.99
CA SER A 154 -11.93 11.73 -9.39
C SER A 154 -13.38 12.20 -9.61
N LEU A 155 -13.94 13.02 -8.72
CA LEU A 155 -15.23 13.66 -9.02
C LEU A 155 -14.99 14.84 -9.97
N THR A 156 -15.52 14.72 -11.17
CA THR A 156 -15.54 15.82 -12.15
C THR A 156 -16.56 16.89 -11.74
N GLU A 157 -16.37 18.12 -12.22
CA GLU A 157 -17.32 19.22 -11.95
C GLU A 157 -18.74 18.89 -12.40
N ASP A 158 -18.89 18.12 -13.49
CA ASP A 158 -20.19 17.71 -14.01
C ASP A 158 -20.86 16.67 -13.10
N GLU A 159 -20.10 15.73 -12.53
CA GLU A 159 -20.61 14.79 -11.52
C GLU A 159 -21.05 15.51 -10.25
N GLU A 160 -20.28 16.50 -9.80
CA GLU A 160 -20.67 17.31 -8.63
C GLU A 160 -21.98 18.05 -8.87
N ARG A 161 -22.16 18.64 -10.06
CA ARG A 161 -23.42 19.31 -10.45
C ARG A 161 -24.60 18.35 -10.45
N GLU A 162 -24.43 17.13 -10.96
CA GLU A 162 -25.49 16.13 -10.97
C GLU A 162 -25.82 15.64 -9.55
N ILE A 163 -24.81 15.46 -8.68
CA ILE A 163 -25.02 15.15 -7.26
C ILE A 163 -25.85 16.24 -6.59
N GLN A 164 -25.50 17.52 -6.80
CA GLN A 164 -26.24 18.64 -6.23
C GLN A 164 -27.66 18.74 -6.77
N ARG A 165 -27.88 18.40 -8.05
CA ARG A 165 -29.21 18.34 -8.66
C ARG A 165 -30.05 17.21 -8.04
N LEU A 166 -29.48 16.00 -7.91
CA LEU A 166 -30.16 14.85 -7.31
C LEU A 166 -30.48 15.07 -5.83
N ALA A 167 -29.60 15.75 -5.09
CA ALA A 167 -29.83 16.08 -3.68
C ALA A 167 -31.06 16.97 -3.46
N LYS A 168 -31.43 17.79 -4.45
CA LYS A 168 -32.62 18.67 -4.41
C LYS A 168 -33.91 17.97 -4.85
N ASP A 169 -33.83 16.74 -5.35
CA ASP A 169 -35.00 15.99 -5.81
C ASP A 169 -35.86 15.52 -4.62
N PRO A 170 -37.15 15.88 -4.54
CA PRO A 170 -38.06 15.42 -3.48
C PRO A 170 -38.17 13.89 -3.35
N GLN A 171 -37.91 13.14 -4.44
CA GLN A 171 -37.98 11.68 -4.48
C GLN A 171 -36.62 10.99 -4.31
N ILE A 172 -35.56 11.72 -3.93
CA ILE A 172 -34.20 11.18 -3.81
C ILE A 172 -34.13 9.94 -2.91
N ARG A 173 -34.88 9.94 -1.80
CA ARG A 173 -34.97 8.79 -0.88
C ARG A 173 -35.43 7.52 -1.61
N GLN A 174 -36.46 7.63 -2.45
CA GLN A 174 -37.00 6.48 -3.17
C GLN A 174 -36.05 6.03 -4.28
N LYS A 175 -35.35 6.97 -4.92
CA LYS A 175 -34.32 6.66 -5.92
C LYS A 175 -33.16 5.87 -5.31
N ILE A 176 -32.65 6.28 -4.15
CA ILE A 176 -31.61 5.55 -3.41
C ILE A 176 -32.10 4.14 -3.01
N LEU A 177 -33.33 4.03 -2.51
CA LEU A 177 -33.89 2.72 -2.12
C LEU A 177 -34.02 1.76 -3.31
N ARG A 178 -34.33 2.28 -4.51
CA ARG A 178 -34.40 1.48 -5.73
C ARG A 178 -33.01 1.12 -6.26
N SER A 179 -31.98 1.93 -6.01
CA SER A 179 -30.61 1.65 -6.44
C SER A 179 -29.89 0.63 -5.54
N VAL A 180 -30.29 0.51 -4.26
CA VAL A 180 -29.74 -0.50 -3.35
C VAL A 180 -30.28 -1.90 -3.67
N ALA A 181 -29.37 -2.79 -4.07
CA ALA A 181 -29.65 -4.18 -4.47
C ALA A 181 -30.90 -4.30 -5.37
N PRO A 182 -30.87 -3.76 -6.61
CA PRO A 182 -32.04 -3.67 -7.49
C PRO A 182 -32.57 -5.05 -7.92
N SER A 183 -31.72 -6.08 -7.90
CA SER A 183 -32.09 -7.46 -8.21
C SER A 183 -32.99 -8.12 -7.15
N ILE A 184 -33.06 -7.58 -5.94
CA ILE A 184 -33.90 -8.11 -4.87
C ILE A 184 -35.21 -7.32 -4.82
N HIS A 185 -36.32 -8.01 -5.04
CA HIS A 185 -37.65 -7.42 -4.99
C HIS A 185 -38.09 -7.15 -3.53
N GLY A 186 -38.79 -6.03 -3.31
CA GLY A 186 -39.36 -5.68 -2.01
C GLY A 186 -38.33 -5.25 -0.95
N HIS A 187 -38.61 -5.59 0.32
CA HIS A 187 -37.76 -5.32 1.49
C HIS A 187 -37.28 -3.86 1.63
N SER A 188 -38.18 -2.90 1.43
CA SER A 188 -37.88 -1.46 1.51
C SER A 188 -37.21 -1.04 2.83
N ASN A 189 -37.64 -1.63 3.96
CA ASN A 189 -37.06 -1.35 5.27
C ASN A 189 -35.61 -1.83 5.41
N ILE A 190 -35.31 -3.03 4.89
CA ILE A 190 -33.94 -3.59 4.92
C ILE A 190 -33.03 -2.76 4.01
N LYS A 191 -33.50 -2.43 2.80
CA LYS A 191 -32.77 -1.55 1.88
C LYS A 191 -32.50 -0.18 2.50
N MET A 192 -33.46 0.39 3.23
CA MET A 192 -33.27 1.65 3.96
C MET A 192 -32.20 1.52 5.05
N ALA A 193 -32.26 0.46 5.86
CA ALA A 193 -31.27 0.23 6.91
C ALA A 193 -29.86 0.08 6.35
N ILE A 194 -29.71 -0.68 5.26
CA ILE A 194 -28.42 -0.84 4.56
C ILE A 194 -27.94 0.49 3.98
N ALA A 195 -28.80 1.25 3.31
CA ALA A 195 -28.45 2.55 2.76
C ALA A 195 -27.93 3.50 3.86
N LEU A 196 -28.68 3.64 4.95
CA LEU A 196 -28.28 4.48 6.09
C LEU A 196 -26.97 4.00 6.73
N SER A 197 -26.77 2.67 6.83
CA SER A 197 -25.52 2.10 7.33
C SER A 197 -24.32 2.38 6.43
N MET A 198 -24.51 2.43 5.11
CA MET A 198 -23.44 2.74 4.15
C MET A 198 -23.06 4.21 4.16
N PHE A 199 -24.03 5.13 4.31
CA PHE A 199 -23.74 6.56 4.48
C PHE A 199 -23.10 6.85 5.84
N GLY A 200 -23.51 6.13 6.88
CA GLY A 200 -23.03 6.33 8.24
C GLY A 200 -23.55 7.62 8.87
N GLY A 201 -23.22 7.82 10.15
CA GLY A 201 -23.53 9.03 10.89
C GLY A 201 -22.26 9.82 11.24
N GLN A 202 -22.46 11.03 11.77
CA GLN A 202 -21.35 11.87 12.21
C GLN A 202 -20.88 11.44 13.60
N CYS A 203 -19.59 11.10 13.73
CA CYS A 203 -18.96 10.94 15.05
C CYS A 203 -18.96 12.29 15.78
N LYS A 204 -19.31 12.29 17.07
CA LYS A 204 -19.31 13.50 17.90
C LYS A 204 -18.29 13.34 19.01
N ASP A 205 -17.43 14.35 19.17
CA ASP A 205 -16.50 14.42 20.30
C ASP A 205 -17.05 15.42 21.31
N VAL A 206 -17.32 14.96 22.53
CA VAL A 206 -17.83 15.79 23.62
C VAL A 206 -16.64 16.22 24.46
N SER A 207 -16.23 17.48 24.26
CA SER A 207 -15.19 18.15 25.05
C SER A 207 -13.88 17.34 25.16
N SER A 208 -13.50 16.63 24.09
CA SER A 208 -12.28 15.82 23.98
C SER A 208 -12.13 14.70 25.02
N LYS A 209 -13.19 14.36 25.76
CA LYS A 209 -13.20 13.31 26.79
C LYS A 209 -13.90 12.05 26.32
N HIS A 210 -14.94 12.20 25.51
CA HIS A 210 -15.76 11.08 25.06
C HIS A 210 -16.10 11.21 23.58
N ARG A 211 -15.76 10.17 22.82
CA ARG A 211 -16.14 10.04 21.42
C ARG A 211 -17.40 9.19 21.30
N ILE A 212 -18.47 9.77 20.77
CA ILE A 212 -19.72 9.09 20.43
C ILE A 212 -19.60 8.57 19.00
N ARG A 213 -19.88 7.29 18.84
CA ARG A 213 -19.83 6.58 17.55
C ARG A 213 -20.88 7.13 16.57
N GLY A 214 -20.46 7.37 15.32
CA GLY A 214 -21.36 7.75 14.22
C GLY A 214 -21.84 6.56 13.39
N ASP A 215 -21.09 5.45 13.35
CA ASP A 215 -21.43 4.30 12.51
C ASP A 215 -22.61 3.49 13.06
N ILE A 216 -23.44 2.99 12.16
CA ILE A 216 -24.65 2.22 12.47
C ILE A 216 -24.35 0.74 12.27
N ASN A 217 -24.59 -0.07 13.30
CA ASN A 217 -24.58 -1.53 13.17
C ASN A 217 -25.97 -2.03 12.78
N VAL A 218 -26.05 -2.88 11.77
CA VAL A 218 -27.31 -3.50 11.32
C VAL A 218 -27.23 -5.01 11.47
N LEU A 219 -28.20 -5.59 12.17
CA LEU A 219 -28.39 -7.04 12.24
C LEU A 219 -29.57 -7.43 11.34
N LEU A 220 -29.31 -8.27 10.33
CA LEU A 220 -30.35 -8.82 9.46
C LEU A 220 -30.80 -10.20 9.98
N LEU A 221 -31.96 -10.24 10.63
CA LEU A 221 -32.58 -11.47 11.14
C LEU A 221 -33.80 -11.85 10.29
N GLY A 222 -34.01 -13.15 10.05
CA GLY A 222 -35.21 -13.67 9.38
C GLY A 222 -35.03 -15.10 8.86
N ASP A 223 -36.02 -15.60 8.14
CA ASP A 223 -36.08 -16.99 7.67
C ASP A 223 -35.04 -17.35 6.60
N PRO A 224 -34.60 -18.61 6.48
CA PRO A 224 -33.74 -19.03 5.38
C PRO A 224 -34.38 -18.71 4.02
N GLY A 225 -33.56 -18.34 3.03
CA GLY A 225 -34.05 -18.01 1.68
C GLY A 225 -34.50 -16.56 1.45
N THR A 226 -34.50 -15.70 2.47
CA THR A 226 -34.92 -14.27 2.36
C THR A 226 -33.85 -13.32 1.80
N ALA A 227 -32.97 -13.81 0.93
CA ALA A 227 -31.90 -13.04 0.26
C ALA A 227 -30.90 -12.26 1.18
N LYS A 228 -30.88 -12.51 2.50
CA LYS A 228 -29.97 -11.84 3.45
C LYS A 228 -28.50 -11.84 3.01
N SER A 229 -27.98 -13.00 2.61
CA SER A 229 -26.59 -13.12 2.15
C SER A 229 -26.34 -12.37 0.85
N GLN A 230 -27.35 -12.22 -0.01
CA GLN A 230 -27.23 -11.46 -1.26
C GLN A 230 -27.16 -9.96 -1.00
N PHE A 231 -27.89 -9.46 0.00
CA PHE A 231 -27.73 -8.07 0.46
C PHE A 231 -26.31 -7.78 0.93
N LEU A 232 -25.72 -8.67 1.73
CA LEU A 232 -24.34 -8.50 2.22
C LEU A 232 -23.30 -8.52 1.08
N LYS A 233 -23.46 -9.41 0.09
CA LYS A 233 -22.61 -9.45 -1.11
C LYS A 233 -22.75 -8.19 -1.99
N TYR A 234 -23.94 -7.59 -2.03
CA TYR A 234 -24.13 -6.31 -2.73
C TYR A 234 -23.36 -5.20 -2.01
N VAL A 235 -23.45 -5.12 -0.68
CA VAL A 235 -22.73 -4.13 0.13
C VAL A 235 -21.22 -4.31 -0.02
N GLU A 236 -20.72 -5.55 0.01
CA GLU A 236 -19.30 -5.87 -0.22
C GLU A 236 -18.77 -5.25 -1.52
N LYS A 237 -19.55 -5.31 -2.60
CA LYS A 237 -19.15 -4.79 -3.92
C LYS A 237 -19.32 -3.28 -4.07
N THR A 238 -20.23 -2.68 -3.30
CA THR A 238 -20.62 -1.28 -3.46
C THR A 238 -19.89 -0.36 -2.48
N ALA A 239 -19.60 -0.84 -1.28
CA ALA A 239 -18.89 -0.07 -0.27
C ALA A 239 -17.38 -0.04 -0.58
N PRO A 240 -16.71 1.11 -0.41
CA PRO A 240 -15.30 1.26 -0.79
C PRO A 240 -14.38 0.38 0.06
N ARG A 241 -14.75 0.15 1.33
CA ARG A 241 -13.96 -0.64 2.29
C ARG A 241 -14.85 -1.65 2.99
N ALA A 242 -15.08 -2.79 2.33
CA ALA A 242 -15.84 -3.89 2.89
C ALA A 242 -15.05 -5.20 2.86
N ILE A 243 -15.16 -5.97 3.94
CA ILE A 243 -14.60 -7.31 4.06
C ILE A 243 -15.77 -8.25 4.36
N TYR A 244 -15.99 -9.22 3.49
CA TYR A 244 -16.99 -10.26 3.70
C TYR A 244 -16.38 -11.46 4.44
N THR A 245 -17.03 -11.89 5.52
CA THR A 245 -16.58 -13.02 6.33
C THR A 245 -17.76 -13.88 6.78
N THR A 246 -17.51 -15.15 7.06
CA THR A 246 -18.52 -16.12 7.51
C THR A 246 -18.19 -16.62 8.91
N GLY A 247 -19.22 -16.89 9.71
CA GLY A 247 -19.06 -17.17 11.15
C GLY A 247 -18.15 -18.36 11.49
N GLN A 248 -18.08 -19.40 10.63
CA GLN A 248 -17.19 -20.53 10.85
C GLN A 248 -15.72 -20.24 10.50
N GLY A 249 -15.46 -19.28 9.60
CA GLY A 249 -14.10 -18.88 9.21
C GLY A 249 -13.55 -17.69 9.99
N ALA A 250 -14.38 -17.04 10.80
CA ALA A 250 -14.01 -15.88 11.60
C ALA A 250 -13.55 -16.29 13.00
N THR A 251 -12.32 -15.94 13.36
CA THR A 251 -11.81 -16.04 14.73
C THR A 251 -11.76 -14.66 15.37
N ALA A 252 -11.81 -14.58 16.71
CA ALA A 252 -11.73 -13.29 17.42
C ALA A 252 -10.46 -12.51 17.04
N VAL A 253 -9.35 -13.22 16.85
CA VAL A 253 -8.05 -12.66 16.42
C VAL A 253 -8.09 -12.21 14.96
N GLY A 254 -8.73 -12.98 14.08
CA GLY A 254 -8.86 -12.64 12.65
C GLY A 254 -9.80 -11.48 12.34
N LEU A 255 -10.76 -11.19 13.23
CA LEU A 255 -11.65 -10.02 13.11
C LEU A 255 -11.07 -8.73 13.69
N THR A 256 -10.06 -8.85 14.57
CA THR A 256 -9.45 -7.72 15.25
C THR A 256 -8.04 -7.51 14.71
N ALA A 257 -7.02 -7.84 15.50
CA ALA A 257 -5.63 -7.84 15.11
C ALA A 257 -4.92 -8.93 15.93
N SER A 258 -3.95 -9.60 15.32
CA SER A 258 -2.96 -10.42 16.02
C SER A 258 -1.69 -9.61 16.25
N VAL A 259 -0.85 -10.04 17.20
CA VAL A 259 0.53 -9.56 17.25
C VAL A 259 1.42 -10.73 16.87
N HIS A 260 2.27 -10.54 15.86
CA HIS A 260 3.26 -11.50 15.43
C HIS A 260 4.66 -11.00 15.78
N LYS A 261 5.52 -11.88 16.30
CA LYS A 261 6.94 -11.56 16.53
C LYS A 261 7.77 -12.08 15.39
N GLU A 262 8.45 -11.20 14.66
CA GLU A 262 9.31 -11.63 13.57
C GLU A 262 10.54 -12.39 14.12
N PRO A 263 10.85 -13.60 13.63
CA PRO A 263 11.90 -14.44 14.23
C PRO A 263 13.32 -13.88 14.05
N VAL A 264 13.56 -13.07 13.01
CA VAL A 264 14.89 -12.53 12.68
C VAL A 264 15.15 -11.21 13.40
N THR A 265 14.28 -10.22 13.23
CA THR A 265 14.41 -8.88 13.82
C THR A 265 13.96 -8.84 15.29
N ARG A 266 13.16 -9.84 15.72
CA ARG A 266 12.49 -9.89 17.03
C ARG A 266 11.54 -8.71 17.29
N GLU A 267 11.18 -7.97 16.25
CA GLU A 267 10.22 -6.89 16.32
C GLU A 267 8.78 -7.45 16.35
N TRP A 268 7.90 -6.73 17.03
CA TRP A 268 6.48 -7.04 17.08
C TRP A 268 5.75 -6.30 15.97
N THR A 269 5.04 -7.04 15.13
CA THR A 269 4.18 -6.51 14.07
C THR A 269 2.73 -6.86 14.38
N LEU A 270 1.80 -5.95 14.06
CA LEU A 270 0.36 -6.22 14.06
C LEU A 270 -0.06 -6.98 12.79
#